data_AF-A0A7Y3GSB4-F1
#
_entry.id   AF-A0A7Y3GSB4-F1
#
_cell.length_a   1.000
_cell.length_b   1.000
_cell.length_c   1.000
_cell.angle_alpha   90.00
_cell.angle_beta   90.00
_cell.angle_gamma   90.00
#
_symmetry.space_group_name_H-M   'P 1'
#
loop_
_entity.id
_entity.type
_entity.pdbx_description
1 polymer ?
#
loop_
_entity_poly.entity_id
_entity_poly.type
_entity_poly.pdbx_seq_one_letter_code
_entity_poly.pdbx_strand_id
1 'polypeptide(L)'
;SSRYFYADGYEERQQQGEAQKQLSKEFVRQWLIANGFQGLEGQQIPHMSDDYITTVSERYIELYENITGETFIKADVSNIQQRIANNVNSYLSSL
;
A
#
# COMPACT_ATOMS: atom_id res chain seq x y z
N SER A 1 9.10 0.47 10.07
CA SER A 1 8.46 -0.44 9.08
C SER A 1 9.43 -1.57 8.74
N SER A 2 8.90 -2.76 8.48
CA SER A 2 9.69 -3.93 8.04
C SER A 2 9.72 -4.04 6.51
N ARG A 3 10.74 -4.71 5.97
CA ARG A 3 10.81 -5.11 4.55
C ARG A 3 10.40 -6.58 4.44
N TYR A 4 9.43 -6.88 3.59
CA TYR A 4 8.94 -8.24 3.34
C TYR A 4 9.35 -8.65 1.93
N PHE A 5 10.00 -9.81 1.83
CA PHE A 5 10.46 -10.40 0.57
C PHE A 5 9.82 -11.76 0.38
N TYR A 6 9.60 -12.15 -0.87
CA TYR A 6 9.19 -13.52 -1.18
C TYR A 6 10.37 -14.46 -0.96
N ALA A 7 10.13 -15.55 -0.21
CA ALA A 7 11.10 -16.62 -0.05
C ALA A 7 11.39 -17.30 -1.40
N ASP A 8 10.34 -17.55 -2.18
CA ASP A 8 10.43 -18.20 -3.48
C ASP A 8 11.26 -17.39 -4.47
N GLY A 9 12.37 -17.98 -4.94
CA GLY A 9 13.32 -17.34 -5.87
C GLY A 9 14.22 -16.28 -5.24
N TYR A 10 14.21 -16.11 -3.90
CA TYR A 10 15.08 -15.14 -3.23
C TYR A 10 16.57 -15.44 -3.48
N GLU A 11 16.95 -16.70 -3.29
CA GLU A 11 18.34 -17.16 -3.41
C GLU A 11 18.85 -17.03 -4.85
N GLU A 12 18.05 -17.40 -5.84
CA GLU A 12 18.39 -17.26 -7.26
C GLU A 12 18.63 -15.79 -7.63
N ARG A 13 17.71 -14.89 -7.26
CA ARG A 13 17.88 -13.43 -7.46
C ARG A 13 19.12 -12.91 -6.75
N GLN A 14 19.41 -13.42 -5.55
CA GLN A 14 20.59 -13.02 -4.80
C GLN A 14 21.88 -13.43 -5.51
N GLN A 15 21.93 -14.65 -6.04
CA GLN A 15 23.09 -15.16 -6.80
C GLN A 15 23.29 -14.39 -8.11
N GLN A 16 22.20 -13.95 -8.76
CA GLN A 16 22.24 -13.17 -9.99
C GLN A 16 22.45 -11.66 -9.77
N GLY A 17 22.43 -11.19 -8.52
CA GLY A 17 22.54 -9.76 -8.20
C GLY A 17 21.28 -8.96 -8.56
N GLU A 18 20.15 -9.63 -8.73
CA GLU A 18 18.87 -9.02 -9.09
C GLU A 18 18.15 -8.40 -7.88
N ALA A 19 17.27 -7.44 -8.15
CA ALA A 19 16.45 -6.82 -7.12
C ALA A 19 15.47 -7.83 -6.53
N GLN A 20 15.41 -7.90 -5.20
CA GLN A 20 14.49 -8.79 -4.51
C GLN A 20 13.03 -8.36 -4.68
N LYS A 21 12.16 -9.34 -4.96
CA LYS A 21 10.71 -9.11 -5.02
C LYS A 21 10.21 -8.80 -3.62
N GLN A 22 9.62 -7.62 -3.44
CA GLN A 22 9.18 -7.10 -2.14
C GLN A 22 7.70 -6.74 -2.12
N LEU A 23 7.06 -6.96 -0.97
CA LEU A 23 5.64 -6.64 -0.72
C LEU A 23 5.45 -5.34 0.06
N SER A 24 6.53 -4.58 0.30
CA SER A 24 6.50 -3.37 1.15
C SER A 24 6.14 -2.08 0.39
N LYS A 25 6.02 -0.95 1.10
CA LYS A 25 5.81 0.41 0.54
C LYS A 25 6.80 0.84 -0.54
N GLU A 26 7.91 0.13 -0.66
CA GLU A 26 9.00 0.49 -1.53
C GLU A 26 8.62 0.44 -3.02
N PHE A 27 7.73 -0.44 -3.47
CA PHE A 27 7.32 -0.43 -4.89
C PHE A 27 6.57 0.85 -5.28
N VAL A 28 5.73 1.39 -4.38
CA VAL A 28 5.05 2.67 -4.57
C VAL A 28 6.06 3.81 -4.57
N ARG A 29 7.03 3.76 -3.66
CA ARG A 29 8.11 4.76 -3.60
C ARG A 29 8.93 4.78 -4.89
N GLN A 30 9.30 3.61 -5.40
CA GLN A 30 10.04 3.49 -6.66
C GLN A 30 9.21 3.98 -7.85
N TRP A 31 7.90 3.69 -7.87
CA TRP A 31 7.00 4.23 -8.89
C TRP A 31 6.91 5.75 -8.82
N LEU A 32 6.78 6.34 -7.63
CA LEU A 32 6.77 7.79 -7.46
C LEU A 32 8.07 8.43 -8.00
N ILE A 33 9.23 7.85 -7.65
CA ILE A 33 10.53 8.33 -8.11
C ILE A 33 10.65 8.23 -9.64
N ALA A 34 10.23 7.11 -10.22
CA ALA A 34 10.22 6.91 -11.66
C ALA A 34 9.30 7.91 -12.38
N ASN A 35 8.26 8.41 -11.69
CA ASN A 35 7.36 9.46 -12.17
C ASN A 35 7.75 10.86 -11.69
N GLY A 36 9.02 11.07 -11.31
CA GLY A 36 9.58 12.39 -11.02
C GLY A 36 9.22 12.96 -9.65
N PHE A 37 8.66 12.15 -8.75
CA PHE A 37 8.26 12.57 -7.41
C PHE A 37 9.07 11.88 -6.32
N GLN A 38 9.80 12.68 -5.54
CA GLN A 38 10.56 12.23 -4.36
C GLN A 38 10.32 13.14 -3.14
N GLY A 39 9.34 14.05 -3.23
CA GLY A 39 8.96 14.97 -2.16
C GLY A 39 9.82 16.23 -2.05
N LEU A 40 10.53 16.62 -3.12
CA LEU A 40 11.24 17.90 -3.15
C LEU A 40 10.29 19.07 -3.45
N GLU A 41 10.70 20.26 -3.04
CA GLU A 41 9.98 21.50 -3.33
C GLU A 41 9.76 21.68 -4.84
N GLY A 42 8.57 22.13 -5.22
CA GLY A 42 8.19 22.33 -6.63
C GLY A 42 7.78 21.06 -7.38
N GLN A 43 7.94 19.86 -6.81
CA GLN A 43 7.46 18.63 -7.44
C GLN A 43 5.95 18.46 -7.27
N GLN A 44 5.30 17.93 -8.31
CA GLN A 44 3.89 17.56 -8.25
C GLN A 44 3.75 16.05 -8.06
N ILE A 45 2.77 15.65 -7.25
CA ILE A 45 2.42 14.25 -7.08
C ILE A 45 1.89 13.73 -8.43
N PRO A 46 2.47 12.65 -8.99
CA PRO A 46 1.99 12.09 -10.24
C PRO A 46 0.59 11.52 -10.06
N HIS A 47 -0.22 11.65 -11.11
CA HIS A 47 -1.55 11.06 -11.13
C HIS A 47 -1.46 9.53 -11.04
N MET A 48 -1.99 8.96 -9.97
CA MET A 48 -2.18 7.51 -9.85
C MET A 48 -3.55 7.16 -10.42
N SER A 49 -3.57 6.36 -11.49
CA SER A 49 -4.83 5.83 -12.01
C SER A 49 -5.48 4.89 -11.01
N ASP A 50 -6.81 4.76 -11.09
CA ASP A 50 -7.57 3.82 -10.25
C ASP A 50 -7.07 2.38 -10.42
N ASP A 51 -6.66 2.00 -11.63
CA ASP A 51 -6.04 0.69 -11.89
C ASP A 51 -4.74 0.51 -11.11
N TYR A 52 -3.86 1.51 -11.13
CA TYR A 52 -2.60 1.44 -10.36
C TYR A 52 -2.89 1.38 -8.86
N ILE A 53 -3.80 2.21 -8.36
CA ILE A 53 -4.24 2.20 -6.95
C ILE A 53 -4.80 0.83 -6.56
N THR A 54 -5.53 0.17 -7.47
CA THR A 54 -6.07 -1.17 -7.25
C THR A 54 -4.94 -2.19 -7.09
N THR A 55 -3.93 -2.17 -7.97
CA THR A 55 -2.77 -3.07 -7.85
C THR A 55 -1.96 -2.82 -6.57
N VAL A 56 -1.86 -1.57 -6.13
CA VAL A 56 -1.19 -1.20 -4.87
C VAL A 56 -1.96 -1.81 -3.70
N SER A 57 -3.29 -1.66 -3.70
CA SER A 57 -4.17 -2.17 -2.66
C SER A 57 -4.13 -3.70 -2.57
N GLU A 58 -4.18 -4.38 -3.71
CA GLU A 58 -4.11 -5.84 -3.78
C GLU A 58 -2.81 -6.41 -3.20
N ARG A 59 -1.67 -5.75 -3.40
CA ARG A 59 -0.40 -6.18 -2.80
C ARG A 59 -0.37 -6.06 -1.28
N TYR A 60 -1.03 -5.03 -0.72
CA TYR A 60 -1.17 -4.92 0.73
C TYR A 60 -2.10 -5.96 1.30
N ILE A 61 -3.17 -6.28 0.56
CA ILE A 61 -4.08 -7.36 0.91
C ILE A 61 -3.32 -8.69 0.91
N GLU A 62 -2.60 -9.01 -0.17
CA GLU A 62 -1.75 -10.20 -0.27
C GLU A 62 -0.76 -10.29 0.90
N LEU A 63 -0.12 -9.18 1.26
CA LEU A 63 0.80 -9.13 2.41
C LEU A 63 0.07 -9.43 3.73
N TYR A 64 -1.09 -8.82 3.96
CA TYR A 64 -1.91 -9.06 5.14
C TYR A 64 -2.30 -10.54 5.24
N GLU A 65 -2.85 -11.11 4.17
CA GLU A 65 -3.35 -12.48 4.14
C GLU A 65 -2.21 -13.48 4.31
N ASN A 66 -1.03 -13.23 3.71
CA ASN A 66 0.14 -14.08 3.88
C ASN A 66 0.71 -14.06 5.31
N ILE A 67 0.67 -12.91 5.99
CA ILE A 67 1.20 -12.80 7.35
C ILE A 67 0.21 -13.37 8.38
N THR A 68 -1.08 -13.10 8.20
CA THR A 68 -2.12 -13.41 9.20
C THR A 68 -2.79 -14.75 8.96
N GLY A 69 -2.80 -15.25 7.73
CA GLY A 69 -3.61 -16.40 7.32
C GLY A 69 -5.11 -16.11 7.21
N GLU A 70 -5.54 -14.86 7.42
CA GLU A 70 -6.93 -14.45 7.36
C GLU A 70 -7.24 -13.78 6.01
N THR A 71 -8.45 -13.98 5.49
CA THR A 71 -8.92 -13.27 4.29
C THR A 71 -9.21 -11.81 4.61
N PHE A 72 -8.70 -10.90 3.79
CA PHE A 72 -9.00 -9.48 3.94
C PHE A 72 -10.40 -9.16 3.42
N ILE A 73 -11.24 -8.56 4.27
CA ILE A 73 -12.57 -8.11 3.88
C ILE A 73 -12.51 -6.62 3.57
N LYS A 74 -12.65 -6.26 2.28
CA LYS A 74 -12.73 -4.86 1.87
C LYS A 74 -13.97 -4.20 2.50
N ALA A 75 -13.76 -3.10 3.21
CA ALA A 75 -14.85 -2.31 3.76
C ALA A 75 -15.62 -1.60 2.63
N ASP A 76 -16.93 -1.40 2.83
CA ASP A 76 -17.70 -0.51 1.96
C ASP A 76 -17.17 0.93 2.09
N VAL A 77 -16.93 1.55 0.94
CA VAL A 77 -16.38 2.90 0.78
C VAL A 77 -17.39 3.87 0.14
N SER A 78 -18.62 3.43 -0.12
CA SER A 78 -19.67 4.24 -0.75
C SER A 78 -19.99 5.54 0.01
N ASN A 79 -19.89 5.54 1.35
CA ASN A 79 -20.32 6.64 2.21
C ASN A 79 -19.26 7.01 3.27
N ILE A 80 -17.97 7.03 2.88
CA ILE A 80 -16.85 7.30 3.81
C ILE A 80 -17.07 8.58 4.63
N GLN A 81 -17.48 9.68 3.98
CA GLN A 81 -17.64 10.98 4.65
C GLN A 81 -18.67 10.90 5.77
N GLN A 82 -19.83 10.30 5.50
CA GLN A 82 -20.87 10.12 6.51
C GLN A 82 -20.40 9.20 7.64
N ARG A 83 -19.68 8.11 7.33
CA ARG A 83 -19.14 7.19 8.33
C ARG A 83 -18.16 7.90 9.27
N ILE A 84 -17.27 8.73 8.72
CA ILE A 84 -16.34 9.54 9.51
C ILE A 84 -17.10 10.51 10.42
N ALA A 85 -18.03 11.27 9.84
CA ALA A 85 -18.83 12.26 10.59
C ALA A 85 -19.60 11.60 11.74
N ASN A 86 -20.27 10.47 11.50
CA ASN A 86 -21.02 9.74 12.51
C ASN A 86 -20.12 9.28 13.67
N ASN A 87 -18.95 8.69 13.35
CA ASN A 87 -18.03 8.20 14.37
C ASN A 87 -17.46 9.34 15.23
N VAL A 88 -17.07 10.46 14.60
CA VAL A 88 -16.56 11.64 15.31
C VAL A 88 -17.64 12.23 16.21
N ASN A 89 -18.85 12.44 15.70
CA ASN A 89 -19.95 13.00 16.49
C ASN A 89 -20.36 12.06 17.65
N SER A 90 -20.37 10.75 17.43
CA SER A 90 -20.66 9.77 18.47
C SER A 90 -19.63 9.82 19.60
N TYR A 91 -18.35 9.95 19.26
CA TYR A 91 -17.30 10.11 20.26
C TYR A 91 -17.44 11.43 21.03
N LEU A 92 -17.64 12.55 20.33
CA LEU A 92 -17.82 13.86 20.96
C LEU A 92 -19.05 13.91 21.88
N SER A 93 -20.11 13.18 21.56
CA SER A 93 -21.31 13.08 22.40
C SER A 93 -21.13 12.15 23.61
N SER A 94 -20.07 11.35 23.63
CA SER A 94 -19.72 10.46 24.76
C SER A 94 -18.71 11.08 25.75
N LEU A 95 -18.23 12.29 25.45
CA LEU A 95 -17.45 13.14 26.35
C LEU A 95 -18.37 13.87 27.33
#